data_AF-A0A8J2XEC7-F1
#
_entry.id   AF-A0A8J2XEC7-F1
#
_cell.length_a   1.000
_cell.length_b   1.000
_cell.length_c   1.000
_cell.angle_alpha   90.00
_cell.angle_beta   90.00
_cell.angle_gamma   90.00
#
_symmetry.space_group_name_H-M   'P 1'
#
loop_
_entity.id
_entity.type
_entity.pdbx_description
1 polymer ?
#
loop_
_entity_poly.entity_id
_entity_poly.type
_entity_poly.pdbx_seq_one_letter_code
_entity_poly.pdbx_strand_id
1 'polypeptide(L)'
;MGPIAGKRKLVYSTSRSNDRNADFVKRRRTEYASDSSSSYEQEDEDEKDEASSDSDAEPNEVKLKQTVDIIDIEITRKRDEMLQEADIPDLSLSDPSKSFKPEIVDQSQQQMKKLKIRSWHMSRYHLPAILYTSELIEKTTPLLGIVKDMYRGVIDSHYKFQATQACTNSQHGFLSTKEFRSMELTKFTAGYYGLKRQLRVGEEILKHYKAFLLKRQGNTMKWWGLADFANYVLAPEVLTSLCIQEMRLGDDIYDRSTRDKAYDIFTNTTEFGLLVADSDPLEPWETALEEHQLKEMGLEPAKHGSSRFRQHHSQR
;
A
#
# COMPACT_ATOMS: atom_id res chain seq x y z
N MET A 1 41.59 -37.41 4.09
CA MET A 1 41.45 -36.75 2.78
C MET A 1 39.97 -36.45 2.57
N GLY A 2 39.53 -35.19 2.69
CA GLY A 2 38.15 -34.78 2.44
C GLY A 2 38.14 -33.48 1.61
N PRO A 3 37.28 -33.35 0.58
CA PRO A 3 37.32 -32.20 -0.32
C PRO A 3 36.71 -30.95 0.30
N ILE A 4 37.36 -29.81 0.06
CA ILE A 4 36.97 -28.49 0.57
C ILE A 4 35.92 -27.87 -0.35
N ALA A 5 34.79 -27.44 0.21
CA ALA A 5 33.72 -26.77 -0.54
C ALA A 5 34.13 -25.35 -0.97
N GLY A 6 34.28 -25.13 -2.28
CA GLY A 6 34.61 -23.82 -2.85
C GLY A 6 33.44 -22.83 -2.79
N LYS A 7 33.64 -21.70 -2.08
CA LYS A 7 32.68 -20.59 -2.03
C LYS A 7 32.65 -19.85 -3.38
N ARG A 8 31.55 -19.93 -4.13
CA ARG A 8 31.34 -19.09 -5.32
C ARG A 8 30.97 -17.67 -4.89
N LYS A 9 31.81 -16.70 -5.27
CA LYS A 9 31.60 -15.26 -5.04
C LYS A 9 30.88 -14.69 -6.25
N LEU A 10 29.66 -14.18 -6.09
CA LEU A 10 29.00 -13.41 -7.16
C LEU A 10 29.75 -12.09 -7.36
N VAL A 11 30.17 -11.83 -8.60
CA VAL A 11 30.81 -10.59 -9.02
C VAL A 11 29.82 -9.86 -9.93
N TYR A 12 29.31 -8.72 -9.48
CA TYR A 12 28.50 -7.85 -10.32
C TYR A 12 29.39 -7.03 -11.25
N SER A 13 29.19 -7.16 -12.55
CA SER A 13 29.82 -6.30 -13.56
C SER A 13 29.11 -4.94 -13.58
N THR A 14 29.81 -3.88 -13.21
CA THR A 14 29.28 -2.51 -13.26
C THR A 14 29.31 -1.95 -14.68
N SER A 15 28.13 -1.73 -15.28
CA SER A 15 28.03 -1.00 -16.55
C SER A 15 28.24 0.50 -16.30
N ARG A 16 29.26 1.08 -16.96
CA ARG A 16 29.62 2.50 -16.82
C ARG A 16 28.73 3.38 -17.70
N SER A 17 27.58 3.81 -17.19
CA SER A 17 26.86 4.97 -17.73
C SER A 17 25.79 5.49 -16.75
N ASN A 18 26.13 6.45 -15.86
CA ASN A 18 25.14 7.38 -15.29
C ASN A 18 25.72 8.60 -14.50
N ASP A 19 26.79 9.23 -15.00
CA ASP A 19 27.32 10.47 -14.38
C ASP A 19 26.40 11.70 -14.50
N ARG A 20 25.24 11.58 -15.17
CA ARG A 20 24.27 12.69 -15.34
C ARG A 20 23.40 12.98 -14.12
N ASN A 21 23.35 12.09 -13.11
CA ASN A 21 22.48 12.29 -11.94
C ASN A 21 23.09 13.19 -10.84
N ALA A 22 24.42 13.34 -10.79
CA ALA A 22 25.10 14.07 -9.71
C ALA A 22 24.82 15.59 -9.74
N ASP A 23 24.60 16.18 -10.92
CA ASP A 23 24.39 17.61 -11.06
C ASP A 23 22.93 18.06 -10.85
N PHE A 24 21.95 17.14 -10.92
CA PHE A 24 20.56 17.46 -10.62
C PHE A 24 20.36 17.70 -9.11
N VAL A 25 20.97 16.86 -8.27
CA VAL A 25 20.89 16.96 -6.79
C VAL A 25 21.47 18.28 -6.28
N LYS A 26 22.49 18.83 -6.95
CA LYS A 26 23.10 20.13 -6.56
C LYS A 26 22.16 21.32 -6.78
N ARG A 27 21.37 21.35 -7.86
CA ARG A 27 20.50 22.50 -8.18
C ARG A 27 19.40 22.73 -7.15
N ARG A 28 18.87 21.64 -6.57
CA ARG A 28 17.83 21.73 -5.52
C ARG A 28 18.32 22.34 -4.19
N ARG A 29 19.64 22.40 -3.96
CA ARG A 29 20.23 22.95 -2.73
C ARG A 29 20.36 24.48 -2.76
N THR A 30 20.27 25.10 -3.94
CA THR A 30 20.40 26.56 -4.13
C THR A 30 19.06 27.31 -4.19
N GLU A 31 17.94 26.63 -4.41
CA GLU A 31 16.61 27.27 -4.58
C GLU A 31 15.88 27.62 -3.27
N TYR A 32 16.44 27.28 -2.11
CA TYR A 32 15.85 27.53 -0.79
C TYR A 32 16.63 28.55 0.07
N ALA A 33 17.54 29.32 -0.53
CA ALA A 33 18.36 30.29 0.18
C ALA A 33 18.68 31.55 -0.66
N SER A 34 17.66 32.35 -0.98
CA SER A 34 17.75 33.81 -1.20
C SER A 34 16.36 34.45 -1.41
N ASP A 35 16.11 35.56 -0.72
CA ASP A 35 15.25 36.73 -1.04
C ASP A 35 13.82 36.53 -1.61
N SER A 36 12.74 37.16 -1.13
CA SER A 36 12.53 38.27 -0.19
C SER A 36 12.94 39.69 -0.65
N SER A 37 12.42 40.16 -1.79
CA SER A 37 12.18 41.60 -2.02
C SER A 37 11.03 41.90 -2.99
N SER A 38 10.23 42.91 -2.63
CA SER A 38 9.15 43.52 -3.41
C SER A 38 9.65 44.34 -4.61
N SER A 39 8.88 44.35 -5.71
CA SER A 39 8.50 45.61 -6.40
C SER A 39 7.32 45.40 -7.36
N TYR A 40 6.42 46.40 -7.41
CA TYR A 40 5.40 46.57 -8.44
C TYR A 40 6.02 46.96 -9.78
N GLU A 41 5.34 46.70 -10.89
CA GLU A 41 5.12 47.73 -11.91
C GLU A 41 3.83 47.43 -12.71
N GLN A 42 3.24 48.48 -13.25
CA GLN A 42 1.88 48.58 -13.76
C GLN A 42 1.94 49.45 -15.02
N GLU A 43 1.36 49.00 -16.13
CA GLU A 43 0.98 49.88 -17.24
C GLU A 43 -0.44 49.52 -17.71
N ASP A 44 -1.33 50.46 -17.41
CA ASP A 44 -2.61 50.76 -18.09
C ASP A 44 -2.32 51.13 -19.57
N GLU A 45 -3.22 51.41 -20.52
CA GLU A 45 -4.68 51.62 -20.64
C GLU A 45 -4.98 51.32 -22.15
N ASP A 46 -6.19 51.14 -22.71
CA ASP A 46 -7.29 52.10 -22.78
C ASP A 46 -8.56 51.43 -23.39
N GLU A 47 -9.74 51.81 -22.88
CA GLU A 47 -10.98 52.24 -23.56
C GLU A 47 -11.40 51.62 -24.93
N LYS A 48 -12.68 51.34 -25.30
CA LYS A 48 -14.05 51.59 -24.78
C LYS A 48 -15.07 50.79 -25.65
N ASP A 49 -16.40 50.71 -25.47
CA ASP A 49 -17.36 51.29 -24.50
C ASP A 49 -18.67 50.43 -24.33
N GLU A 50 -19.64 50.97 -23.58
CA GLU A 50 -21.14 50.86 -23.61
C GLU A 50 -21.90 49.76 -24.43
N ALA A 51 -23.12 49.33 -24.08
CA ALA A 51 -23.92 49.32 -22.83
C ALA A 51 -25.26 48.55 -23.07
N SER A 52 -25.89 48.08 -21.99
CA SER A 52 -27.36 47.96 -21.75
C SER A 52 -27.99 46.57 -21.44
N SER A 53 -28.90 46.64 -20.46
CA SER A 53 -30.16 45.86 -20.26
C SER A 53 -30.12 44.35 -20.03
N ASP A 54 -30.04 43.99 -18.75
CA ASP A 54 -31.15 43.38 -17.99
C ASP A 54 -32.04 42.30 -18.67
N SER A 55 -31.96 41.06 -18.18
CA SER A 55 -33.09 40.10 -18.13
C SER A 55 -32.78 38.90 -17.21
N ASP A 56 -33.74 38.54 -16.36
CA ASP A 56 -33.71 37.35 -15.50
C ASP A 56 -33.68 36.04 -16.31
N ALA A 57 -32.88 35.06 -15.85
CA ALA A 57 -32.96 33.67 -16.31
C ALA A 57 -32.63 32.67 -15.18
N GLU A 58 -33.52 31.70 -15.01
CA GLU A 58 -33.51 30.66 -13.96
C GLU A 58 -32.32 29.67 -14.02
N PRO A 59 -32.02 28.94 -12.91
CA PRO A 59 -30.85 28.08 -12.84
C PRO A 59 -30.91 26.89 -13.81
N ASN A 60 -29.81 26.71 -14.54
CA ASN A 60 -29.65 25.71 -15.58
C ASN A 60 -29.57 24.27 -14.98
N GLU A 61 -30.61 23.45 -15.15
CA GLU A 61 -30.59 22.02 -14.76
C GLU A 61 -29.52 21.24 -15.53
N VAL A 62 -28.43 20.87 -14.86
CA VAL A 62 -27.41 19.99 -15.43
C VAL A 62 -27.92 18.55 -15.49
N LYS A 63 -28.58 18.20 -16.61
CA LYS A 63 -29.03 16.83 -16.87
C LYS A 63 -27.84 15.89 -17.11
N LEU A 64 -27.43 15.20 -16.06
CA LEU A 64 -26.43 14.13 -16.09
C LEU A 64 -26.85 13.00 -17.05
N LYS A 65 -26.32 13.02 -18.27
CA LYS A 65 -26.39 11.88 -19.19
C LYS A 65 -25.38 10.81 -18.75
N GLN A 66 -25.79 9.96 -17.82
CA GLN A 66 -25.06 8.76 -17.45
C GLN A 66 -25.23 7.70 -18.56
N THR A 67 -24.41 7.76 -19.60
CA THR A 67 -24.29 6.67 -20.57
C THR A 67 -23.47 5.55 -19.93
N VAL A 68 -24.15 4.52 -19.41
CA VAL A 68 -23.50 3.26 -19.09
C VAL A 68 -23.34 2.49 -20.39
N ASP A 69 -22.11 2.16 -20.76
CA ASP A 69 -21.86 1.37 -21.96
C ASP A 69 -22.45 -0.04 -21.78
N ILE A 70 -23.32 -0.44 -22.71
CA ILE A 70 -24.08 -1.70 -22.66
C ILE A 70 -23.13 -2.92 -22.56
N ILE A 71 -21.92 -2.77 -23.10
CA ILE A 71 -20.85 -3.77 -23.07
C ILE A 71 -20.39 -4.06 -21.63
N ASP A 72 -20.28 -3.04 -20.76
CA ASP A 72 -19.82 -3.21 -19.37
C ASP A 72 -20.88 -3.94 -18.52
N ILE A 73 -22.17 -3.69 -18.78
CA ILE A 73 -23.29 -4.42 -18.17
C ILE A 73 -23.25 -5.90 -18.56
N GLU A 74 -22.92 -6.18 -19.82
CA GLU A 74 -22.89 -7.56 -20.33
C GLU A 74 -21.64 -8.34 -19.85
N ILE A 75 -20.54 -7.65 -19.57
CA ILE A 75 -19.34 -8.20 -18.94
C ILE A 75 -19.59 -8.51 -17.45
N THR A 76 -20.26 -7.64 -16.69
CA THR A 76 -20.62 -7.95 -15.29
C THR A 76 -21.66 -9.07 -15.22
N ARG A 77 -22.70 -9.03 -16.05
CA ARG A 77 -23.73 -10.10 -16.11
C ARG A 77 -23.12 -11.48 -16.33
N LYS A 78 -22.23 -11.64 -17.32
CA LYS A 78 -21.53 -12.91 -17.57
C LYS A 78 -20.64 -13.36 -16.40
N ARG A 79 -20.13 -12.42 -15.61
CA ARG A 79 -19.29 -12.71 -14.43
C ARG A 79 -20.13 -13.26 -13.28
N ASP A 80 -21.36 -12.78 -13.10
CA ASP A 80 -22.30 -13.25 -12.08
C ASP A 80 -22.98 -14.57 -12.49
N GLU A 81 -23.31 -14.74 -13.79
CA GLU A 81 -23.79 -16.02 -14.34
C GLU A 81 -22.76 -17.14 -14.09
N MET A 82 -21.47 -16.88 -14.32
CA MET A 82 -20.37 -17.82 -14.01
C MET A 82 -20.15 -18.09 -12.50
N LEU A 83 -20.73 -17.30 -11.60
CA LEU A 83 -20.66 -17.54 -10.15
C LEU A 83 -21.82 -18.41 -9.65
N GLN A 84 -22.93 -18.51 -10.39
CA GLN A 84 -24.08 -19.35 -10.04
C GLN A 84 -23.94 -20.81 -10.52
N GLU A 85 -23.18 -21.07 -11.58
CA GLU A 85 -22.92 -22.43 -12.09
C GLU A 85 -21.80 -23.19 -11.33
N ALA A 86 -21.20 -22.58 -10.30
CA ALA A 86 -20.20 -23.24 -9.47
C ALA A 86 -20.88 -23.99 -8.30
N ASP A 87 -21.08 -25.31 -8.47
CA ASP A 87 -21.66 -26.23 -7.48
C ASP A 87 -21.25 -25.92 -6.03
N ILE A 88 -22.23 -25.54 -5.21
CA ILE A 88 -22.10 -25.50 -3.75
C ILE A 88 -22.52 -26.88 -3.22
N PRO A 89 -21.63 -27.67 -2.58
CA PRO A 89 -22.02 -28.95 -2.03
C PRO A 89 -23.05 -28.79 -0.90
N ASP A 90 -24.20 -29.44 -1.04
CA ASP A 90 -25.26 -29.48 -0.04
C ASP A 90 -24.82 -30.23 1.22
N LEU A 91 -24.36 -29.46 2.23
CA LEU A 91 -24.01 -29.97 3.55
C LEU A 91 -25.28 -30.17 4.39
N SER A 92 -26.05 -31.19 4.04
CA SER A 92 -27.22 -31.62 4.80
C SER A 92 -26.84 -32.01 6.24
N LEU A 93 -27.50 -31.36 7.21
CA LEU A 93 -27.22 -31.46 8.64
C LEU A 93 -27.64 -32.83 9.21
N SER A 94 -26.77 -33.45 10.00
CA SER A 94 -27.12 -34.61 10.82
C SER A 94 -26.44 -34.60 12.20
N ASP A 95 -27.15 -35.13 13.20
CA ASP A 95 -26.81 -35.30 14.64
C ASP A 95 -26.63 -34.05 15.54
N PRO A 96 -27.70 -33.60 16.25
CA PRO A 96 -27.63 -32.54 17.27
C PRO A 96 -27.12 -33.04 18.66
N SER A 97 -26.32 -34.11 18.72
CA SER A 97 -25.97 -34.81 19.98
C SER A 97 -24.47 -34.84 20.33
N LYS A 98 -23.61 -34.11 19.61
CA LYS A 98 -22.19 -33.94 19.96
C LYS A 98 -21.89 -32.50 20.36
N SER A 99 -21.56 -32.29 21.63
CA SER A 99 -21.10 -31.01 22.19
C SER A 99 -19.67 -30.68 21.73
N PHE A 100 -19.54 -30.21 20.49
CA PHE A 100 -18.29 -29.71 19.95
C PHE A 100 -17.80 -28.46 20.72
N LYS A 101 -16.79 -28.65 21.58
CA LYS A 101 -15.98 -27.56 22.17
C LYS A 101 -14.53 -27.40 21.61
N PRO A 102 -14.15 -27.84 20.39
CA PRO A 102 -12.76 -27.69 19.93
C PRO A 102 -12.40 -26.26 19.46
N GLU A 103 -13.37 -25.45 19.05
CA GLU A 103 -13.13 -24.17 18.36
C GLU A 103 -12.46 -23.10 19.24
N ILE A 104 -12.89 -22.96 20.49
CA ILE A 104 -12.34 -21.97 21.45
C ILE A 104 -10.87 -22.30 21.78
N VAL A 105 -10.50 -23.58 21.80
CA VAL A 105 -9.13 -24.03 22.12
C VAL A 105 -8.16 -23.66 21.00
N ASP A 106 -8.59 -23.75 19.73
CA ASP A 106 -7.80 -23.35 18.57
C ASP A 106 -7.60 -21.82 18.55
N GLN A 107 -8.67 -21.04 18.71
CA GLN A 107 -8.58 -19.57 18.74
C GLN A 107 -7.62 -19.04 19.84
N SER A 108 -7.65 -19.63 21.04
CA SER A 108 -6.72 -19.28 22.12
C SER A 108 -5.26 -19.60 21.78
N GLN A 109 -5.00 -20.73 21.11
CA GLN A 109 -3.66 -21.09 20.61
C GLN A 109 -3.19 -20.14 19.51
N GLN A 110 -4.09 -19.74 18.59
CA GLN A 110 -3.80 -18.77 17.54
C GLN A 110 -3.45 -17.39 18.12
N GLN A 111 -4.20 -16.91 19.12
CA GLN A 111 -3.88 -15.65 19.81
C GLN A 111 -2.53 -15.73 20.54
N MET A 112 -2.21 -16.87 21.17
CA MET A 112 -0.91 -17.08 21.79
C MET A 112 0.24 -17.13 20.76
N LYS A 113 0.00 -17.70 19.57
CA LYS A 113 0.95 -17.66 18.44
C LYS A 113 1.17 -16.22 17.96
N LYS A 114 0.09 -15.45 17.73
CA LYS A 114 0.12 -14.03 17.37
C LYS A 114 0.97 -13.22 18.36
N LEU A 115 0.79 -13.41 19.66
CA LEU A 115 1.56 -12.72 20.71
C LEU A 115 3.04 -13.10 20.72
N LYS A 116 3.40 -14.37 20.47
CA LYS A 116 4.80 -14.80 20.32
C LYS A 116 5.47 -14.15 19.10
N ILE A 117 4.80 -14.17 17.95
CA ILE A 117 5.27 -13.53 16.70
C ILE A 117 5.46 -12.02 16.92
N ARG A 118 4.49 -11.36 17.56
CA ARG A 118 4.56 -9.93 17.91
C ARG A 118 5.78 -9.62 18.76
N SER A 119 5.94 -10.33 19.88
CA SER A 119 7.05 -10.12 20.82
C SER A 119 8.43 -10.30 20.17
N TRP A 120 8.59 -11.35 19.36
CA TRP A 120 9.85 -11.64 18.66
C TRP A 120 10.19 -10.56 17.61
N HIS A 121 9.24 -10.15 16.77
CA HIS A 121 9.50 -9.13 15.75
C HIS A 121 9.70 -7.74 16.35
N MET A 122 8.89 -7.32 17.34
CA MET A 122 9.05 -6.02 17.99
C MET A 122 10.39 -5.91 18.73
N SER A 123 10.85 -6.96 19.41
CA SER A 123 12.16 -6.96 20.08
C SER A 123 13.34 -7.03 19.11
N ARG A 124 13.22 -7.74 17.98
CA ARG A 124 14.28 -7.88 16.98
C ARG A 124 14.45 -6.64 16.10
N TYR A 125 13.35 -6.10 15.60
CA TYR A 125 13.36 -5.02 14.59
C TYR A 125 12.99 -3.64 15.15
N HIS A 126 12.60 -3.54 16.43
CA HIS A 126 12.18 -2.28 17.07
C HIS A 126 11.06 -1.58 16.29
N LEU A 127 10.08 -2.37 15.82
CA LEU A 127 9.00 -1.91 14.96
C LEU A 127 8.17 -0.79 15.63
N PRO A 128 7.73 0.23 14.87
CA PRO A 128 6.78 1.22 15.34
C PRO A 128 5.45 0.60 15.80
N ALA A 129 4.66 1.37 16.55
CA ALA A 129 3.28 1.00 16.85
C ALA A 129 2.46 0.89 15.56
N ILE A 130 1.57 -0.10 15.52
CA ILE A 130 0.67 -0.32 14.39
C ILE A 130 -0.36 0.83 14.34
N LEU A 131 -0.40 1.50 13.19
CA LEU A 131 -1.22 2.68 12.95
C LEU A 131 -2.69 2.31 12.66
N TYR A 132 -3.62 3.17 13.05
CA TYR A 132 -5.01 3.11 12.54
C TYR A 132 -5.12 3.77 11.16
N THR A 133 -6.22 3.56 10.43
CA THR A 133 -6.43 4.15 9.09
C THR A 133 -6.21 5.66 9.06
N SER A 134 -6.76 6.40 10.02
CA SER A 134 -6.63 7.86 10.09
C SER A 134 -5.17 8.30 10.20
N GLU A 135 -4.45 7.77 11.18
CA GLU A 135 -3.02 8.02 11.41
C GLU A 135 -2.15 7.61 10.22
N LEU A 136 -2.50 6.47 9.58
CA LEU A 136 -1.80 5.95 8.41
C LEU A 136 -1.97 6.87 7.21
N ILE A 137 -3.20 7.33 6.93
CA ILE A 137 -3.48 8.27 5.84
C ILE A 137 -2.82 9.62 6.13
N GLU A 138 -2.91 10.13 7.35
CA GLU A 138 -2.25 11.39 7.77
C GLU A 138 -0.75 11.35 7.49
N LYS A 139 -0.05 10.28 7.90
CA LYS A 139 1.39 10.13 7.67
C LYS A 139 1.78 9.78 6.24
N THR A 140 0.96 9.05 5.48
CA THR A 140 1.28 8.68 4.09
C THR A 140 0.92 9.77 3.07
N THR A 141 -0.05 10.63 3.35
CA THR A 141 -0.47 11.75 2.48
C THR A 141 0.70 12.64 2.00
N PRO A 142 1.59 13.18 2.87
CA PRO A 142 2.73 13.97 2.42
C PRO A 142 3.74 13.18 1.56
N LEU A 143 3.74 11.85 1.67
CA LEU A 143 4.65 10.95 0.95
C LEU A 143 4.12 10.53 -0.43
N LEU A 144 2.84 10.77 -0.76
CA LEU A 144 2.25 10.32 -2.03
C LEU A 144 2.95 10.88 -3.30
N GLY A 145 3.76 11.94 -3.15
CA GLY A 145 4.64 12.45 -4.22
C GLY A 145 5.57 11.39 -4.84
N ILE A 146 5.95 10.37 -4.06
CA ILE A 146 6.72 9.18 -4.49
C ILE A 146 6.12 8.54 -5.75
N VAL A 147 4.79 8.52 -5.88
CA VAL A 147 4.11 7.97 -7.05
C VAL A 147 4.57 8.68 -8.33
N LYS A 148 4.65 10.01 -8.33
CA LYS A 148 5.16 10.79 -9.49
C LYS A 148 6.65 10.52 -9.74
N ASP A 149 7.44 10.36 -8.69
CA ASP A 149 8.90 10.21 -8.79
C ASP A 149 9.34 8.81 -9.25
N MET A 150 8.59 7.76 -8.91
CA MET A 150 8.71 6.41 -9.51
C MET A 150 8.43 6.39 -11.02
N TYR A 151 7.56 7.27 -11.51
CA TYR A 151 7.28 7.44 -12.94
C TYR A 151 8.34 8.27 -13.66
N ARG A 152 9.00 9.18 -12.95
CA ARG A 152 10.15 9.96 -13.45
C ARG A 152 11.45 9.15 -13.48
N GLY A 153 11.48 7.98 -12.84
CA GLY A 153 12.68 7.15 -12.71
C GLY A 153 13.68 7.64 -11.65
N VAL A 154 13.22 8.47 -10.71
CA VAL A 154 14.04 8.96 -9.59
C VAL A 154 14.23 7.86 -8.53
N ILE A 155 13.20 7.04 -8.32
CA ILE A 155 13.22 5.92 -7.38
C ILE A 155 13.40 4.61 -8.16
N ASP A 156 14.49 3.89 -7.87
CA ASP A 156 14.68 2.49 -8.25
C ASP A 156 13.85 1.62 -7.28
N SER A 157 12.79 1.01 -7.81
CA SER A 157 11.72 0.42 -7.01
C SER A 157 11.76 -1.11 -7.09
N HIS A 158 11.96 -1.74 -5.93
CA HIS A 158 12.02 -3.20 -5.84
C HIS A 158 10.69 -3.84 -6.28
N TYR A 159 9.57 -3.28 -5.84
CA TYR A 159 8.23 -3.77 -6.18
C TYR A 159 7.92 -3.59 -7.67
N LYS A 160 8.32 -2.47 -8.28
CA LYS A 160 8.16 -2.24 -9.73
C LYS A 160 9.01 -3.21 -10.55
N PHE A 161 10.23 -3.51 -10.11
CA PHE A 161 11.10 -4.50 -10.76
C PHE A 161 10.49 -5.91 -10.73
N GLN A 162 9.98 -6.35 -9.56
CA GLN A 162 9.25 -7.62 -9.46
C GLN A 162 7.97 -7.63 -10.31
N ALA A 163 7.19 -6.56 -10.29
CA ALA A 163 5.96 -6.42 -11.08
C ALA A 163 6.22 -6.50 -12.58
N THR A 164 7.32 -5.89 -13.06
CA THR A 164 7.75 -5.99 -14.45
C THR A 164 8.21 -7.42 -14.79
N GLN A 165 8.97 -8.09 -13.92
CA GLN A 165 9.32 -9.50 -14.12
C GLN A 165 8.09 -10.42 -14.21
N ALA A 166 7.10 -10.25 -13.34
CA ALA A 166 5.85 -11.00 -13.39
C ALA A 166 5.12 -10.81 -14.74
N CYS A 167 5.07 -9.56 -15.22
CA CYS A 167 4.50 -9.22 -16.52
C CYS A 167 5.29 -9.82 -17.69
N THR A 168 6.63 -9.82 -17.67
CA THR A 168 7.44 -10.41 -18.76
C THR A 168 7.43 -11.93 -18.78
N ASN A 169 7.13 -12.58 -17.66
CA ASN A 169 7.05 -14.04 -17.55
C ASN A 169 5.66 -14.59 -17.94
N SER A 170 4.66 -13.71 -18.04
CA SER A 170 3.30 -14.06 -18.47
C SER A 170 3.22 -14.27 -19.99
N GLN A 171 2.31 -15.16 -20.41
CA GLN A 171 1.93 -15.36 -21.80
C GLN A 171 0.63 -14.60 -22.17
N HIS A 172 0.05 -13.86 -21.21
CA HIS A 172 -1.22 -13.17 -21.38
C HIS A 172 -1.04 -11.65 -21.43
N GLY A 173 -1.86 -10.98 -22.24
CA GLY A 173 -1.83 -9.51 -22.38
C GLY A 173 -2.31 -8.75 -21.13
N PHE A 174 -2.94 -9.46 -20.19
CA PHE A 174 -3.38 -8.97 -18.88
C PHE A 174 -3.22 -10.08 -17.84
N LEU A 175 -3.05 -9.69 -16.58
CA LEU A 175 -2.95 -10.59 -15.43
C LEU A 175 -4.25 -11.37 -15.25
N SER A 176 -4.22 -12.68 -15.48
CA SER A 176 -5.38 -13.54 -15.27
C SER A 176 -5.59 -13.89 -13.80
N THR A 177 -6.82 -14.21 -13.41
CA THR A 177 -7.16 -14.68 -12.05
C THR A 177 -6.38 -15.93 -11.64
N LYS A 178 -6.00 -16.79 -12.60
CA LYS A 178 -5.19 -17.99 -12.33
C LYS A 178 -3.74 -17.61 -12.00
N GLU A 179 -3.13 -16.74 -12.80
CA GLU A 179 -1.78 -16.23 -12.54
C GLU A 179 -1.71 -15.49 -11.20
N PHE A 180 -2.67 -14.60 -10.92
CA PHE A 180 -2.72 -13.85 -9.66
C PHE A 180 -2.80 -14.78 -8.44
N ARG A 181 -3.66 -15.82 -8.47
CA ARG A 181 -3.75 -16.83 -7.39
C ARG A 181 -2.49 -17.68 -7.24
N SER A 182 -1.73 -17.88 -8.33
CA SER A 182 -0.44 -18.60 -8.29
C SER A 182 0.75 -17.72 -7.91
N MET A 183 0.56 -16.40 -7.81
CA MET A 183 1.63 -15.45 -7.55
C MET A 183 1.97 -15.38 -6.06
N GLU A 184 3.27 -15.24 -5.77
CA GLU A 184 3.77 -15.08 -4.41
C GLU A 184 3.54 -13.64 -3.90
N LEU A 185 2.30 -13.31 -3.53
CA LEU A 185 1.88 -11.97 -3.08
C LEU A 185 2.61 -11.47 -1.81
N THR A 186 3.22 -12.38 -1.03
CA THR A 186 4.08 -12.04 0.12
C THR A 186 5.26 -11.14 -0.28
N LYS A 187 5.76 -11.27 -1.51
CA LYS A 187 6.83 -10.42 -2.07
C LYS A 187 6.38 -9.00 -2.39
N PHE A 188 5.07 -8.79 -2.54
CA PHE A 188 4.43 -7.49 -2.75
C PHE A 188 3.78 -6.93 -1.48
N THR A 189 4.01 -7.55 -0.33
CA THR A 189 3.47 -7.10 0.97
C THR A 189 4.44 -6.13 1.65
N ALA A 190 3.93 -5.05 2.22
CA ALA A 190 4.67 -4.00 2.92
C ALA A 190 5.07 -4.40 4.36
N GLY A 191 5.61 -5.62 4.51
CA GLY A 191 6.14 -6.13 5.77
C GLY A 191 5.20 -5.97 6.96
N TYR A 192 5.70 -5.36 8.04
CA TYR A 192 4.98 -5.22 9.30
C TYR A 192 3.69 -4.39 9.25
N TYR A 193 3.43 -3.60 8.21
CA TYR A 193 2.15 -2.89 8.07
C TYR A 193 0.98 -3.84 7.78
N GLY A 194 1.26 -4.99 7.15
CA GLY A 194 0.24 -5.94 6.68
C GLY A 194 -0.47 -5.49 5.40
N LEU A 195 -1.20 -6.41 4.79
CA LEU A 195 -1.89 -6.21 3.54
C LEU A 195 -3.10 -5.26 3.69
N LYS A 196 -3.88 -5.34 4.79
CA LYS A 196 -5.07 -4.49 4.98
C LYS A 196 -4.73 -3.00 4.95
N ARG A 197 -3.64 -2.61 5.62
CA ARG A 197 -3.16 -1.21 5.67
C ARG A 197 -2.58 -0.77 4.33
N GLN A 198 -1.84 -1.66 3.66
CA GLN A 198 -1.37 -1.45 2.29
C GLN A 198 -2.52 -1.20 1.30
N LEU A 199 -3.61 -1.96 1.37
CA LEU A 199 -4.79 -1.74 0.53
C LEU A 199 -5.43 -0.36 0.77
N ARG A 200 -5.56 0.09 2.03
CA ARG A 200 -6.06 1.45 2.33
C ARG A 200 -5.16 2.56 1.77
N VAL A 201 -3.83 2.38 1.78
CA VAL A 201 -2.89 3.32 1.13
C VAL A 201 -3.03 3.26 -0.40
N GLY A 202 -3.29 2.08 -0.98
CA GLY A 202 -3.57 1.91 -2.41
C GLY A 202 -4.85 2.62 -2.86
N GLU A 203 -5.94 2.52 -2.07
CA GLU A 203 -7.17 3.30 -2.25
C GLU A 203 -6.88 4.81 -2.24
N GLU A 204 -6.11 5.29 -1.26
CA GLU A 204 -5.75 6.72 -1.15
C GLU A 204 -4.91 7.20 -2.35
N ILE A 205 -3.93 6.41 -2.79
CA ILE A 205 -3.16 6.68 -4.02
C ILE A 205 -4.10 6.81 -5.23
N LEU A 206 -5.12 5.95 -5.35
CA LEU A 206 -6.08 6.03 -6.44
C LEU A 206 -6.96 7.29 -6.35
N LYS A 207 -7.42 7.70 -5.17
CA LYS A 207 -8.19 8.96 -4.99
C LYS A 207 -7.42 10.16 -5.54
N HIS A 208 -6.14 10.30 -5.19
CA HIS A 208 -5.31 11.46 -5.59
C HIS A 208 -4.71 11.35 -7.00
N TYR A 209 -4.38 10.14 -7.46
CA TYR A 209 -3.56 9.94 -8.67
C TYR A 209 -4.23 9.17 -9.82
N LYS A 210 -5.46 8.64 -9.70
CA LYS A 210 -6.12 7.85 -10.76
C LYS A 210 -6.06 8.52 -12.14
N ALA A 211 -6.38 9.81 -12.25
CA ALA A 211 -6.34 10.55 -13.52
C ALA A 211 -4.90 10.72 -14.09
N PHE A 212 -3.89 10.84 -13.22
CA PHE A 212 -2.48 10.89 -13.61
C PHE A 212 -1.98 9.52 -14.09
N LEU A 213 -2.32 8.46 -13.35
CA LEU A 213 -1.91 7.09 -13.65
C LEU A 213 -2.54 6.59 -14.96
N LEU A 214 -3.85 6.82 -15.19
CA LEU A 214 -4.55 6.50 -16.44
C LEU A 214 -3.86 7.13 -17.68
N LYS A 215 -3.33 8.35 -17.56
CA LYS A 215 -2.62 9.04 -18.66
C LYS A 215 -1.19 8.54 -18.90
N ARG A 216 -0.59 7.81 -17.95
CA ARG A 216 0.83 7.39 -18.00
C ARG A 216 1.04 5.89 -17.85
N GLN A 217 0.03 5.07 -18.18
CA GLN A 217 0.12 3.61 -18.04
C GLN A 217 1.16 3.00 -18.98
N GLY A 218 2.25 2.47 -18.41
CA GLY A 218 3.16 1.56 -19.11
C GLY A 218 2.61 0.12 -19.16
N ASN A 219 3.20 -0.74 -19.99
CA ASN A 219 2.73 -2.11 -20.22
C ASN A 219 2.55 -2.91 -18.92
N THR A 220 3.48 -2.82 -17.96
CA THR A 220 3.36 -3.49 -16.66
C THR A 220 2.11 -3.06 -15.88
N MET A 221 1.77 -1.77 -15.85
CA MET A 221 0.55 -1.29 -15.18
C MET A 221 -0.72 -1.75 -15.93
N LYS A 222 -0.70 -1.76 -17.27
CA LYS A 222 -1.82 -2.27 -18.07
C LYS A 222 -2.06 -3.76 -17.82
N TRP A 223 -0.97 -4.53 -17.72
CA TRP A 223 -1.03 -5.96 -17.44
C TRP A 223 -1.56 -6.25 -16.03
N TRP A 224 -1.00 -5.60 -15.00
CA TRP A 224 -1.47 -5.74 -13.61
C TRP A 224 -2.90 -5.23 -13.39
N GLY A 225 -3.33 -4.23 -14.16
CA GLY A 225 -4.51 -3.43 -13.85
C GLY A 225 -4.18 -2.27 -12.91
N LEU A 226 -4.91 -1.16 -13.04
CA LEU A 226 -4.61 0.08 -12.30
C LEU A 226 -4.76 -0.08 -10.78
N ALA A 227 -5.79 -0.80 -10.33
CA ALA A 227 -6.06 -0.99 -8.90
C ALA A 227 -5.01 -1.90 -8.25
N ASP A 228 -4.74 -3.07 -8.82
CA ASP A 228 -3.75 -3.99 -8.29
C ASP A 228 -2.33 -3.44 -8.38
N PHE A 229 -1.97 -2.68 -9.42
CA PHE A 229 -0.69 -1.98 -9.44
C PHE A 229 -0.59 -0.90 -8.35
N ALA A 230 -1.67 -0.18 -8.03
CA ALA A 230 -1.67 0.76 -6.91
C ALA A 230 -1.51 0.03 -5.57
N ASN A 231 -2.23 -1.07 -5.38
CA ASN A 231 -2.25 -1.87 -4.15
C ASN A 231 -0.93 -2.63 -3.89
N TYR A 232 -0.36 -3.27 -4.92
CA TYR A 232 0.78 -4.19 -4.78
C TYR A 232 2.13 -3.59 -5.22
N VAL A 233 2.15 -2.42 -5.87
CA VAL A 233 3.39 -1.77 -6.31
C VAL A 233 3.55 -0.37 -5.74
N LEU A 234 2.55 0.51 -5.86
CA LEU A 234 2.68 1.89 -5.41
C LEU A 234 2.56 2.04 -3.89
N ALA A 235 1.58 1.37 -3.26
CA ALA A 235 1.37 1.45 -1.82
C ALA A 235 2.57 0.92 -1.00
N PRO A 236 3.20 -0.23 -1.34
CA PRO A 236 4.44 -0.65 -0.68
C PRO A 236 5.60 0.35 -0.79
N GLU A 237 5.72 1.09 -1.90
CA GLU A 237 6.81 2.07 -2.09
C GLU A 237 6.59 3.37 -1.31
N VAL A 238 5.33 3.77 -1.13
CA VAL A 238 4.94 4.84 -0.19
C VAL A 238 5.20 4.38 1.25
N LEU A 239 4.75 3.17 1.63
CA LEU A 239 4.99 2.60 2.96
C LEU A 239 6.47 2.37 3.27
N THR A 240 7.29 2.02 2.28
CA THR A 240 8.76 1.93 2.41
C THR A 240 9.33 3.26 2.91
N SER A 241 8.80 4.36 2.40
CA SER A 241 9.30 5.70 2.74
C SER A 241 8.75 6.20 4.08
N LEU A 242 7.55 5.77 4.46
CA LEU A 242 7.04 5.93 5.82
C LEU A 242 7.90 5.15 6.82
N CYS A 243 8.26 3.90 6.52
CA CYS A 243 9.15 3.08 7.35
C CYS A 243 10.51 3.75 7.57
N ILE A 244 11.11 4.33 6.52
CA ILE A 244 12.37 5.10 6.63
C ILE A 244 12.23 6.25 7.62
N GLN A 245 11.11 6.99 7.59
CA GLN A 245 10.85 8.10 8.51
C GLN A 245 10.55 7.64 9.94
N GLU A 246 9.65 6.68 10.13
CA GLU A 246 9.25 6.20 11.47
C GLU A 246 10.37 5.47 12.19
N MET A 247 11.20 4.71 11.47
CA MET A 247 12.33 3.96 12.02
C MET A 247 13.68 4.71 11.91
N ARG A 248 13.69 5.93 11.35
CA ARG A 248 14.87 6.80 11.17
C ARG A 248 16.06 6.07 10.51
N LEU A 249 15.82 5.38 9.40
CA LEU A 249 16.80 4.51 8.74
C LEU A 249 17.92 5.26 7.99
N GLY A 250 17.68 6.55 7.72
CA GLY A 250 18.58 7.51 7.07
C GLY A 250 17.86 8.85 6.84
N ASP A 251 18.62 9.90 6.49
CA ASP A 251 18.09 11.26 6.32
C ASP A 251 17.37 11.48 4.97
N ASP A 252 17.66 10.66 3.95
CA ASP A 252 17.09 10.75 2.61
C ASP A 252 16.27 9.51 2.26
N ILE A 253 14.96 9.69 2.04
CA ILE A 253 14.02 8.63 1.63
C ILE A 253 14.26 8.13 0.19
N TYR A 254 15.01 8.88 -0.62
CA TYR A 254 15.40 8.54 -1.98
C TYR A 254 16.75 7.81 -2.06
N ASP A 255 17.57 7.80 -1.00
CA ASP A 255 18.83 7.08 -1.00
C ASP A 255 18.61 5.57 -1.12
N ARG A 256 19.27 4.96 -2.11
CA ARG A 256 19.20 3.53 -2.39
C ARG A 256 19.56 2.69 -1.15
N SER A 257 20.64 3.02 -0.44
CA SER A 257 21.08 2.21 0.70
C SER A 257 20.08 2.24 1.86
N THR A 258 19.35 3.36 1.99
CA THR A 258 18.32 3.57 3.00
C THR A 258 17.02 2.85 2.62
N ARG A 259 16.66 2.83 1.33
CA ARG A 259 15.54 2.01 0.82
C ARG A 259 15.81 0.50 0.92
N ASP A 260 17.02 0.06 0.58
CA ASP A 260 17.42 -1.36 0.67
C ASP A 260 17.24 -1.90 2.10
N LYS A 261 17.62 -1.14 3.14
CA LYS A 261 17.34 -1.48 4.56
C LYS A 261 15.85 -1.62 4.87
N ALA A 262 15.00 -0.76 4.30
CA ALA A 262 13.56 -0.80 4.51
C ALA A 262 12.93 -2.02 3.81
N TYR A 263 13.38 -2.36 2.60
CA TYR A 263 12.99 -3.60 1.90
C TYR A 263 13.43 -4.86 2.66
N ASP A 264 14.63 -4.85 3.28
CA ASP A 264 15.09 -5.93 4.16
C ASP A 264 14.19 -6.08 5.38
N ILE A 265 13.83 -4.98 6.06
CA ILE A 265 12.88 -5.01 7.19
C ILE A 265 11.53 -5.57 6.72
N PHE A 266 11.01 -5.12 5.58
CA PHE A 266 9.73 -5.58 5.06
C PHE A 266 9.73 -7.08 4.75
N THR A 267 10.73 -7.56 3.99
CA THR A 267 10.89 -8.98 3.65
C THR A 267 10.95 -9.86 4.90
N ASN A 268 11.62 -9.38 5.96
CA ASN A 268 11.76 -10.11 7.23
C ASN A 268 10.60 -9.91 8.22
N THR A 269 9.55 -9.14 7.86
CA THR A 269 8.40 -8.85 8.73
C THR A 269 7.04 -9.15 8.10
N THR A 270 7.00 -9.74 6.89
CA THR A 270 5.74 -10.12 6.22
C THR A 270 4.88 -11.08 7.07
N GLU A 271 5.47 -12.03 7.81
CA GLU A 271 4.70 -12.89 8.73
C GLU A 271 4.01 -12.07 9.83
N PHE A 272 4.69 -11.07 10.41
CA PHE A 272 4.09 -10.15 11.36
C PHE A 272 2.97 -9.33 10.72
N GLY A 273 3.17 -8.81 9.50
CA GLY A 273 2.13 -8.08 8.78
C GLY A 273 0.84 -8.87 8.64
N LEU A 274 0.95 -10.10 8.10
CA LEU A 274 -0.20 -10.94 7.77
C LEU A 274 -0.87 -11.59 9.00
N LEU A 275 -0.11 -11.97 10.04
CA LEU A 275 -0.65 -12.68 11.20
C LEU A 275 -0.91 -11.78 12.41
N VAL A 276 -0.19 -10.66 12.55
CA VAL A 276 -0.33 -9.72 13.67
C VAL A 276 -1.04 -8.44 13.23
N ALA A 277 -0.49 -7.70 12.28
CA ALA A 277 -1.04 -6.39 11.93
C ALA A 277 -2.42 -6.51 11.26
N ASP A 278 -2.60 -7.41 10.31
CA ASP A 278 -3.88 -7.61 9.63
C ASP A 278 -4.97 -8.22 10.54
N SER A 279 -4.59 -8.79 11.69
CA SER A 279 -5.54 -9.25 12.71
C SER A 279 -5.75 -8.26 13.85
N ASP A 280 -5.07 -7.10 13.83
CA ASP A 280 -5.28 -6.01 14.78
C ASP A 280 -6.28 -4.98 14.25
N PRO A 281 -7.05 -4.31 15.15
CA PRO A 281 -7.92 -3.20 14.82
C PRO A 281 -7.29 -2.21 13.83
N LEU A 282 -8.00 -1.99 12.72
CA LEU A 282 -7.69 -1.02 11.68
C LEU A 282 -8.28 0.35 12.03
N GLU A 283 -9.44 0.35 12.69
CA GLU A 283 -10.11 1.56 13.21
C GLU A 283 -10.19 1.55 14.75
N PRO A 284 -10.25 2.72 15.43
CA PRO A 284 -10.31 2.79 16.89
C PRO A 284 -11.47 2.01 17.52
N TRP A 285 -12.64 2.00 16.88
CA TRP A 285 -13.85 1.36 17.40
C TRP A 285 -13.80 -0.18 17.32
N GLU A 286 -13.00 -0.76 16.42
CA GLU A 286 -12.81 -2.21 16.32
C GLU A 286 -12.10 -2.78 17.56
N THR A 287 -11.40 -1.95 18.32
CA THR A 287 -10.77 -2.32 19.61
C THR A 287 -11.78 -2.93 20.59
N ALA A 288 -13.01 -2.42 20.63
CA ALA A 288 -14.06 -2.94 21.50
C ALA A 288 -14.49 -4.37 21.12
N LEU A 289 -14.40 -4.72 19.82
CA LEU A 289 -14.65 -6.07 19.32
C LEU A 289 -13.50 -7.02 19.68
N GLU A 290 -12.24 -6.58 19.54
CA GLU A 290 -11.07 -7.36 20.00
C GLU A 290 -11.18 -7.66 21.51
N GLU A 291 -11.54 -6.68 22.33
CA GLU A 291 -11.73 -6.88 23.76
C GLU A 291 -12.85 -7.86 24.10
N HIS A 292 -13.93 -7.89 23.32
CA HIS A 292 -15.03 -8.85 23.51
C HIS A 292 -14.55 -10.28 23.21
N GLN A 293 -13.94 -10.48 22.03
CA GLN A 293 -13.40 -11.77 21.60
C GLN A 293 -12.36 -12.32 22.59
N LEU A 294 -11.50 -11.45 23.14
CA LEU A 294 -10.54 -11.84 24.18
C LEU A 294 -11.24 -12.32 25.46
N LYS A 295 -12.29 -11.63 25.92
CA LYS A 295 -13.10 -12.05 27.08
C LYS A 295 -13.79 -13.40 26.83
N GLU A 296 -14.34 -13.63 25.63
CA GLU A 296 -14.95 -14.90 25.23
C GLU A 296 -13.95 -16.07 25.20
N MET A 297 -12.71 -15.81 24.77
CA MET A 297 -11.60 -16.76 24.85
C MET A 297 -11.04 -16.96 26.28
N GLY A 298 -11.58 -16.29 27.29
CA GLY A 298 -11.06 -16.32 28.67
C GLY A 298 -9.72 -15.61 28.87
N LEU A 299 -9.34 -14.73 27.94
CA LEU A 299 -8.10 -13.97 27.93
C LEU A 299 -8.31 -12.54 28.44
N GLU A 300 -7.38 -12.04 29.25
CA GLU A 300 -7.44 -10.68 29.80
C GLU A 300 -7.02 -9.64 28.73
N PRO A 301 -7.89 -8.72 28.29
CA PRO A 301 -7.57 -7.82 27.17
C PRO A 301 -6.40 -6.88 27.44
N ALA A 302 -6.26 -6.40 28.68
CA ALA A 302 -5.15 -5.54 29.10
C ALA A 302 -3.76 -6.20 28.91
N LYS A 303 -3.70 -7.55 28.91
CA LYS A 303 -2.45 -8.31 28.71
C LYS A 303 -2.29 -8.82 27.28
N HIS A 304 -3.38 -9.18 26.61
CA HIS A 304 -3.38 -9.95 25.35
C HIS A 304 -3.87 -9.16 24.12
N GLY A 305 -4.50 -7.99 24.29
CA GLY A 305 -5.01 -7.17 23.20
C GLY A 305 -3.97 -6.26 22.54
N SER A 306 -4.31 -5.75 21.36
CA SER A 306 -3.47 -4.85 20.57
C SER A 306 -3.14 -3.53 21.29
N SER A 307 -4.10 -2.94 22.01
CA SER A 307 -3.99 -1.65 22.71
C SER A 307 -2.76 -1.53 23.61
N ARG A 308 -2.39 -2.61 24.32
CA ARG A 308 -1.20 -2.69 25.18
C ARG A 308 0.09 -2.31 24.44
N PHE A 309 0.19 -2.71 23.16
CA PHE A 309 1.39 -2.53 22.35
C PHE A 309 1.46 -1.14 21.71
N ARG A 310 0.34 -0.41 21.64
CA ARG A 310 0.30 0.98 21.16
C ARG A 310 0.78 1.97 22.24
N GLN A 311 0.36 1.75 23.50
CA GLN A 311 0.71 2.62 24.64
C GLN A 311 2.22 2.70 24.94
N HIS A 312 2.99 1.65 24.65
CA HIS A 312 4.44 1.64 24.89
C HIS A 312 5.25 2.57 23.97
N HIS A 313 4.66 3.06 22.87
CA HIS A 313 5.33 3.93 21.91
C HIS A 313 4.99 5.42 22.06
N SER A 314 3.95 5.79 22.79
CA SER A 314 3.58 7.21 23.01
C SER A 314 4.37 7.90 24.15
N GLN A 315 5.35 7.20 24.74
CA GLN A 315 6.20 7.69 25.84
C GLN A 315 7.69 7.76 25.47
N ARG A 316 8.03 7.88 24.18
CA ARG A 316 9.40 7.98 23.65
C ARG A 316 9.54 9.09 22.61
#